data_AF-A0A0G4IK51-F1
#
_entry.id   AF-A0A0G4IK51-F1
#
_cell.length_a   1.000
_cell.length_b   1.000
_cell.length_c   1.000
_cell.angle_alpha   90.00
_cell.angle_beta   90.00
_cell.angle_gamma   90.00
#
_symmetry.space_group_name_H-M   'P 1'
#
loop_
_entity.id
_entity.type
_entity.pdbx_description
1 polymer ?
#
loop_
_entity_poly.entity_id
_entity_poly.type
_entity_poly.pdbx_seq_one_letter_code
_entity_poly.pdbx_strand_id
1 'polypeptide(L)'
;MPGPSPRKSRAAAATEAGESLCACGRCVQGVLLSYLHPGQAFRGTQTVVSNTVPQTWAVRVEIEYVDICAGKISGTMEAMDVPATTQQHVLTHWEGEIVNGITSTFATRKWGSTYQSDLDHWGKFPSFTEELARLAAFPNTPMVKGSKAAMEECHEARRQLSDYLARSRVLYMRWKGSTIILCMVGNRSTHTRLLETNFINLTSDCGLTIDGFYYIVFDRASGIIDGFYADPHSNPFQRLQLMPVMASPRSGHFMPSYTIV
;
A
#
# COMPACT_ATOMS: atom_id res chain seq x y z
N MET A 1 -48.37 -0.64 -5.53
CA MET A 1 -46.94 -0.36 -5.72
C MET A 1 -46.35 -0.09 -4.35
N PRO A 2 -45.45 -0.92 -3.79
CA PRO A 2 -44.74 -0.55 -2.58
C PRO A 2 -43.81 0.63 -2.92
N GLY A 3 -43.90 1.71 -2.14
CA GLY A 3 -43.03 2.88 -2.30
C GLY A 3 -41.56 2.57 -2.02
N PRO A 4 -40.62 3.45 -2.42
CA PRO A 4 -39.21 3.23 -2.15
C PRO A 4 -38.96 3.18 -0.64
N SER A 5 -38.36 2.09 -0.18
CA SER A 5 -37.92 1.94 1.21
C SER A 5 -36.97 3.09 1.59
N PRO A 6 -37.10 3.69 2.79
CA PRO A 6 -36.23 4.80 3.19
C PRO A 6 -34.76 4.35 3.20
N ARG A 7 -33.90 5.08 2.48
CA ARG A 7 -32.45 4.86 2.48
C ARG A 7 -31.93 5.03 3.90
N LYS A 8 -31.53 3.93 4.56
CA LYS A 8 -30.85 3.98 5.87
C LYS A 8 -29.52 4.72 5.74
N SER A 9 -29.18 5.53 6.73
CA SER A 9 -27.87 6.18 6.80
C SER A 9 -26.77 5.13 7.01
N ARG A 10 -25.57 5.38 6.50
CA ARG A 10 -24.41 4.46 6.62
C ARG A 10 -24.07 4.17 8.09
N ALA A 11 -24.27 5.15 8.97
CA ALA A 11 -24.14 5.01 10.41
C ALA A 11 -25.13 4.01 11.01
N ALA A 12 -26.40 4.04 10.57
CA ALA A 12 -27.40 3.09 11.03
C ALA A 12 -27.09 1.66 10.58
N ALA A 13 -26.59 1.48 9.34
CA ALA A 13 -26.20 0.16 8.83
C ALA A 13 -24.95 -0.42 9.52
N ALA A 14 -23.96 0.43 9.84
CA ALA A 14 -22.76 0.00 10.58
C ALA A 14 -23.09 -0.40 12.03
N THR A 15 -23.97 0.36 12.68
CA THR A 15 -24.41 0.07 14.06
C THR A 15 -25.17 -1.27 14.14
N GLU A 16 -26.05 -1.56 13.15
CA GLU A 16 -26.76 -2.85 13.06
C GLU A 16 -25.82 -4.05 12.82
N ALA A 17 -24.64 -3.82 12.20
CA ALA A 17 -23.63 -4.85 11.93
C ALA A 17 -22.58 -5.02 13.05
N GLY A 18 -22.68 -4.25 14.15
CA GLY A 18 -21.68 -4.26 15.22
C GLY A 18 -20.33 -3.64 14.82
N GLU A 19 -20.34 -2.82 13.77
CA GLU A 19 -19.17 -2.13 13.21
C GLU A 19 -19.04 -0.74 13.87
N SER A 20 -17.89 -0.43 14.50
CA SER A 20 -17.59 0.96 14.87
C SER A 20 -17.17 1.73 13.61
N LEU A 21 -17.40 3.04 13.56
CA LEU A 21 -17.00 3.89 12.44
C LEU A 21 -15.87 4.82 12.89
N CYS A 22 -14.94 5.13 11.98
CA CYS A 22 -13.97 6.22 12.14
C CYS A 22 -14.69 7.50 12.59
N ALA A 23 -13.95 8.40 13.22
CA ALA A 23 -14.39 9.79 13.45
C ALA A 23 -14.88 10.47 12.15
N CYS A 24 -14.42 10.01 10.99
CA CYS A 24 -14.84 10.48 9.68
C CYS A 24 -16.24 10.01 9.22
N GLY A 25 -16.90 9.09 9.94
CA GLY A 25 -18.21 8.50 9.62
C GLY A 25 -18.25 7.69 8.32
N ARG A 26 -17.10 7.46 7.67
CA ARG A 26 -16.97 6.89 6.32
C ARG A 26 -16.13 5.61 6.23
N CYS A 27 -15.47 5.21 7.30
CA CYS A 27 -14.61 4.03 7.37
C CYS A 27 -15.08 3.19 8.54
N VAL A 28 -15.16 1.88 8.36
CA VAL A 28 -15.48 0.96 9.45
C VAL A 28 -14.24 0.75 10.32
N GLN A 29 -14.29 1.28 11.54
CA GLN A 29 -13.35 1.01 12.61
C GLN A 29 -13.79 -0.26 13.34
N GLY A 30 -13.16 -1.39 13.02
CA GLY A 30 -13.42 -2.63 13.73
C GLY A 30 -12.31 -3.62 13.51
N VAL A 31 -11.51 -3.87 14.57
CA VAL A 31 -10.69 -5.06 14.92
C VAL A 31 -9.66 -5.59 13.89
N LEU A 32 -9.70 -5.14 12.64
CA LEU A 32 -9.04 -5.77 11.49
C LEU A 32 -7.80 -4.98 11.00
N LEU A 33 -7.11 -4.25 11.87
CA LEU A 33 -5.83 -3.60 11.55
C LEU A 33 -4.77 -3.86 12.61
N SER A 34 -4.83 -5.01 13.30
CA SER A 34 -3.83 -5.38 14.32
C SER A 34 -2.40 -5.36 13.78
N TYR A 35 -2.22 -5.48 12.47
CA TYR A 35 -0.91 -5.40 11.81
C TYR A 35 -0.71 -4.11 10.99
N LEU A 36 -1.63 -3.15 10.97
CA LEU A 36 -1.43 -1.89 10.23
C LEU A 36 -1.51 -0.70 11.17
N HIS A 37 -0.46 -0.53 11.96
CA HIS A 37 -0.30 0.58 12.90
C HIS A 37 1.17 1.05 12.93
N PRO A 38 1.42 2.29 13.37
CA PRO A 38 2.79 2.77 13.62
C PRO A 38 3.60 1.81 14.50
N GLY A 39 4.87 1.60 14.15
CA GLY A 39 5.80 0.68 14.78
C GLY A 39 5.66 -0.79 14.37
N GLN A 40 4.64 -1.18 13.59
CA GLN A 40 4.56 -2.55 13.08
C GLN A 40 5.67 -2.77 12.05
N ALA A 41 6.52 -3.77 12.32
CA ALA A 41 7.57 -4.19 11.41
C ALA A 41 7.15 -5.41 10.57
N PHE A 42 7.69 -5.50 9.37
CA PHE A 42 7.51 -6.60 8.43
C PHE A 42 8.85 -7.05 7.88
N ARG A 43 8.94 -8.33 7.52
CA ARG A 43 10.13 -8.91 6.89
C ARG A 43 9.75 -9.85 5.77
N GLY A 44 10.60 -9.92 4.76
CA GLY A 44 10.48 -10.90 3.70
C GLY A 44 11.45 -10.59 2.59
N THR A 45 11.00 -10.67 1.34
CA THR A 45 11.90 -10.65 0.19
C THR A 45 11.35 -9.83 -0.98
N GLN A 46 12.25 -9.26 -1.77
CA GLN A 46 11.97 -8.82 -3.12
C GLN A 46 12.62 -9.76 -4.13
N THR A 47 11.87 -10.14 -5.15
CA THR A 47 12.29 -11.09 -6.19
C THR A 47 12.10 -10.50 -7.57
N VAL A 48 13.16 -10.50 -8.37
CA VAL A 48 13.15 -10.13 -9.79
C VAL A 48 13.29 -11.41 -10.60
N VAL A 49 12.26 -11.73 -11.38
CA VAL A 49 12.33 -12.83 -12.36
C VAL A 49 12.75 -12.22 -13.69
N SER A 50 13.92 -12.61 -14.17
CA SER A 50 14.44 -12.22 -15.48
C SER A 50 14.67 -13.46 -16.35
N ASN A 51 15.02 -13.26 -17.63
CA ASN A 51 15.28 -14.36 -18.57
C ASN A 51 16.51 -15.21 -18.23
N THR A 52 17.31 -14.82 -17.24
CA THR A 52 18.51 -15.56 -16.83
C THR A 52 18.26 -16.27 -15.50
N VAL A 53 18.62 -15.63 -14.39
CA VAL A 53 18.55 -16.18 -13.04
C VAL A 53 17.67 -15.27 -12.19
N PRO A 54 16.66 -15.80 -11.48
CA PRO A 54 15.90 -15.03 -10.51
C PRO A 54 16.82 -14.46 -9.43
N GLN A 55 16.67 -13.18 -9.16
CA GLN A 55 17.40 -12.50 -8.11
C GLN A 55 16.46 -12.23 -6.94
N THR A 56 16.89 -12.56 -5.72
CA THR A 56 16.10 -12.35 -4.50
C THR A 56 16.97 -11.74 -3.43
N TRP A 57 16.43 -10.74 -2.73
CA TRP A 57 17.09 -10.11 -1.59
C TRP A 57 16.12 -9.88 -0.43
N ALA A 58 16.67 -9.73 0.76
CA ALA A 58 15.89 -9.54 1.97
C ALA A 58 15.39 -8.10 2.09
N VAL A 59 14.17 -7.93 2.57
CA VAL A 59 13.53 -6.64 2.79
C VAL A 59 12.95 -6.57 4.19
N ARG A 60 13.14 -5.43 4.86
CA ARG A 60 12.43 -5.07 6.09
C ARG A 60 11.63 -3.79 5.84
N VAL A 61 10.42 -3.73 6.38
CA VAL A 61 9.59 -2.53 6.37
C VAL A 61 9.16 -2.21 7.79
N GLU A 62 9.08 -0.94 8.12
CA GLU A 62 8.45 -0.45 9.34
C GLU A 62 7.42 0.61 8.98
N ILE A 63 6.22 0.48 9.54
CA ILE A 63 5.16 1.47 9.36
C ILE A 63 5.37 2.59 10.37
N GLU A 64 5.45 3.83 9.92
CA GLU A 64 5.70 4.99 10.80
C GLU A 64 4.43 5.82 11.01
N TYR A 65 3.56 5.89 9.99
CA TYR A 65 2.32 6.66 10.03
C TYR A 65 1.21 5.97 9.26
N VAL A 66 -0.01 6.02 9.80
CA VAL A 66 -1.22 5.52 9.12
C VAL A 66 -2.39 6.45 9.41
N ASP A 67 -3.04 6.94 8.36
CA ASP A 67 -4.33 7.59 8.41
C ASP A 67 -5.23 7.02 7.31
N ILE A 68 -6.05 6.04 7.70
CA ILE A 68 -6.98 5.34 6.81
C ILE A 68 -8.01 6.30 6.19
N CYS A 69 -8.42 7.33 6.94
CA CYS A 69 -9.47 8.26 6.54
C CYS A 69 -8.96 9.25 5.49
N ALA A 70 -7.74 9.74 5.67
CA ALA A 70 -7.04 10.50 4.63
C ALA A 70 -6.57 9.60 3.47
N GLY A 71 -6.50 8.29 3.70
CA GLY A 71 -5.95 7.32 2.75
C GLY A 71 -4.43 7.45 2.61
N LYS A 72 -3.74 7.81 3.69
CA LYS A 72 -2.30 8.04 3.74
C LYS A 72 -1.61 7.02 4.65
N ILE A 73 -0.41 6.64 4.27
CA ILE A 73 0.46 5.76 5.04
C ILE A 73 1.92 6.10 4.70
N SER A 74 2.85 5.95 5.64
CA SER A 74 4.28 6.09 5.35
C SER A 74 5.11 5.19 6.25
N GLY A 75 6.37 5.05 5.89
CA GLY A 75 7.32 4.29 6.67
C GLY A 75 8.67 4.20 6.00
N THR A 76 9.46 3.25 6.48
CA THR A 76 10.77 2.94 5.96
C THR A 76 10.83 1.56 5.34
N MET A 77 11.68 1.39 4.33
CA MET A 77 11.97 0.13 3.67
C MET A 77 13.49 -0.03 3.57
N GLU A 78 13.99 -1.12 4.13
CA GLU A 78 15.39 -1.51 4.10
C GLU A 78 15.55 -2.71 3.15
N ALA A 79 16.29 -2.52 2.06
CA ALA A 79 16.74 -3.60 1.18
C ALA A 79 18.16 -4.03 1.60
N MET A 80 18.36 -5.32 1.82
CA MET A 80 19.60 -5.90 2.33
C MET A 80 20.19 -6.87 1.31
N ASP A 81 21.51 -6.84 1.12
CA ASP A 81 22.27 -7.75 0.26
C ASP A 81 21.75 -7.84 -1.17
N VAL A 82 21.45 -6.68 -1.77
CA VAL A 82 20.92 -6.64 -3.14
C VAL A 82 22.00 -7.14 -4.13
N PRO A 83 21.65 -7.97 -5.13
CA PRO A 83 22.63 -8.46 -6.08
C PRO A 83 23.24 -7.34 -6.93
N ALA A 84 24.49 -7.53 -7.34
CA ALA A 84 25.23 -6.62 -8.22
C ALA A 84 25.42 -5.18 -7.67
N THR A 85 25.27 -4.98 -6.36
CA THR A 85 25.61 -3.73 -5.67
C THR A 85 26.66 -3.96 -4.59
N THR A 86 27.48 -2.94 -4.33
CA THR A 86 28.45 -2.94 -3.21
C THR A 86 27.81 -2.59 -1.86
N GLN A 87 26.54 -2.19 -1.90
CA GLN A 87 25.75 -1.71 -0.81
C GLN A 87 25.14 -2.89 -0.06
N GLN A 88 25.44 -2.99 1.22
CA GLN A 88 24.88 -4.04 2.09
C GLN A 88 23.46 -3.70 2.52
N HIS A 89 23.18 -2.42 2.75
CA HIS A 89 21.87 -1.93 3.21
C HIS A 89 21.49 -0.65 2.48
N VAL A 90 20.29 -0.61 1.92
CA VAL A 90 19.67 0.60 1.34
C VAL A 90 18.35 0.85 2.08
N LEU A 91 18.33 1.91 2.90
CA LEU A 91 17.15 2.35 3.65
C LEU A 91 16.49 3.51 2.93
N THR A 92 15.19 3.39 2.69
CA THR A 92 14.38 4.39 1.98
C THR A 92 13.18 4.79 2.82
N HIS A 93 12.85 6.07 2.83
CA HIS A 93 11.52 6.53 3.23
C HIS A 93 10.57 6.37 2.05
N TRP A 94 9.34 5.97 2.33
CA TRP A 94 8.28 5.88 1.35
C TRP A 94 6.98 6.48 1.88
N GLU A 95 6.21 7.05 0.95
CA GLU A 95 4.85 7.49 1.20
C GLU A 95 3.89 6.61 0.41
N GLY A 96 2.70 6.40 0.94
CA GLY A 96 1.71 5.54 0.32
C GLY A 96 0.30 6.07 0.37
N GLU A 97 -0.48 5.58 -0.60
CA GLU A 97 -1.89 5.88 -0.77
C GLU A 97 -2.71 4.61 -0.57
N ILE A 98 -3.74 4.69 0.26
CA ILE A 98 -4.70 3.60 0.45
C ILE A 98 -5.83 3.79 -0.56
N VAL A 99 -6.07 2.77 -1.38
CA VAL A 99 -7.18 2.76 -2.34
C VAL A 99 -8.48 2.53 -1.57
N ASN A 100 -9.29 3.57 -1.46
CA ASN A 100 -10.53 3.57 -0.68
C ASN A 100 -11.78 4.05 -1.48
N GLY A 101 -11.61 4.37 -2.76
CA GLY A 101 -12.66 4.88 -3.65
C GLY A 101 -13.07 6.34 -3.39
N ILE A 102 -12.49 7.00 -2.38
CA ILE A 102 -12.81 8.36 -1.95
C ILE A 102 -11.65 9.30 -2.28
N THR A 103 -10.51 9.12 -1.59
CA THR A 103 -9.30 9.93 -1.78
C THR A 103 -8.41 9.35 -2.86
N SER A 104 -8.50 8.04 -3.10
CA SER A 104 -7.70 7.35 -4.12
C SER A 104 -8.49 6.20 -4.76
N THR A 105 -8.29 6.00 -6.08
CA THR A 105 -8.92 4.91 -6.86
C THR A 105 -7.87 3.92 -7.37
N PHE A 106 -8.30 2.89 -8.11
CA PHE A 106 -7.38 1.92 -8.72
C PHE A 106 -6.57 2.50 -9.90
N ALA A 107 -7.03 3.59 -10.52
CA ALA A 107 -6.26 4.27 -11.56
C ALA A 107 -5.23 5.23 -10.93
N THR A 108 -3.97 5.03 -11.26
CA THR A 108 -2.86 5.77 -10.64
C THR A 108 -2.71 7.18 -11.22
N ARG A 109 -2.77 7.35 -12.54
CA ARG A 109 -2.71 8.65 -13.26
C ARG A 109 -1.45 9.50 -12.98
N LYS A 110 -0.39 8.89 -12.47
CA LYS A 110 0.91 9.50 -12.17
C LYS A 110 2.01 8.43 -12.22
N TRP A 111 3.26 8.83 -12.01
CA TRP A 111 4.43 7.93 -11.95
C TRP A 111 4.59 7.05 -13.20
N GLY A 112 4.25 7.60 -14.38
CA GLY A 112 4.33 6.89 -15.66
C GLY A 112 3.30 5.77 -15.85
N SER A 113 2.37 5.56 -14.90
CA SER A 113 1.31 4.54 -15.02
C SER A 113 0.21 4.96 -16.00
N THR A 114 -0.18 4.01 -16.85
CA THR A 114 -1.39 4.05 -17.67
C THR A 114 -2.50 3.20 -17.04
N TYR A 115 -3.74 3.40 -17.47
CA TYR A 115 -4.85 2.57 -17.00
C TYR A 115 -4.67 1.08 -17.33
N GLN A 116 -4.10 0.76 -18.49
CA GLN A 116 -3.82 -0.62 -18.85
C GLN A 116 -2.75 -1.22 -17.93
N SER A 117 -1.65 -0.50 -17.67
CA SER A 117 -0.63 -0.99 -16.75
C SER A 117 -1.15 -1.14 -15.32
N ASP A 118 -2.05 -0.25 -14.86
CA ASP A 118 -2.74 -0.42 -13.57
C ASP A 118 -3.50 -1.76 -13.54
N LEU A 119 -4.29 -2.06 -14.57
CA LEU A 119 -5.04 -3.33 -14.67
C LEU A 119 -4.11 -4.55 -14.71
N ASP A 120 -3.01 -4.47 -15.48
CA ASP A 120 -2.05 -5.56 -15.60
C ASP A 120 -1.38 -5.88 -14.25
N HIS A 121 -1.11 -4.87 -13.43
CA HIS A 121 -0.52 -5.04 -12.09
C HIS A 121 -1.56 -5.48 -11.06
N TRP A 122 -2.72 -4.80 -10.98
CA TRP A 122 -3.77 -5.18 -10.04
C TRP A 122 -4.29 -6.59 -10.30
N GLY A 123 -4.40 -6.99 -11.57
CA GLY A 123 -4.81 -8.33 -11.99
C GLY A 123 -3.83 -9.45 -11.61
N LYS A 124 -2.61 -9.14 -11.14
CA LYS A 124 -1.70 -10.14 -10.59
C LYS A 124 -2.13 -10.63 -9.21
N PHE A 125 -2.93 -9.86 -8.48
CA PHE A 125 -3.39 -10.24 -7.16
C PHE A 125 -4.66 -11.09 -7.27
N PRO A 126 -4.70 -12.31 -6.71
CA PRO A 126 -5.90 -13.15 -6.73
C PRO A 126 -7.12 -12.50 -6.05
N SER A 127 -6.86 -11.57 -5.11
CA SER A 127 -7.91 -10.78 -4.45
C SER A 127 -8.58 -9.77 -5.39
N PHE A 128 -7.92 -9.37 -6.48
CA PHE A 128 -8.47 -8.45 -7.47
C PHE A 128 -9.41 -9.21 -8.43
N THR A 129 -10.60 -9.51 -7.91
CA THR A 129 -11.63 -10.28 -8.62
C THR A 129 -12.21 -9.53 -9.82
N GLU A 130 -12.87 -10.26 -10.72
CA GLU A 130 -13.60 -9.65 -11.85
C GLU A 130 -14.68 -8.66 -11.38
N GLU A 131 -15.35 -8.95 -10.26
CA GLU A 131 -16.32 -8.06 -9.65
C GLU A 131 -15.67 -6.72 -9.24
N LEU A 132 -14.53 -6.79 -8.54
CA LEU A 132 -13.79 -5.60 -8.14
C LEU A 132 -13.26 -4.83 -9.36
N ALA A 133 -12.79 -5.52 -10.40
CA ALA A 133 -12.35 -4.89 -11.64
C ALA A 133 -13.49 -4.10 -12.32
N ARG A 134 -14.72 -4.65 -12.32
CA ARG A 134 -15.91 -3.94 -12.84
C ARG A 134 -16.22 -2.69 -12.01
N LEU A 135 -16.22 -2.79 -10.68
CA LEU A 135 -16.44 -1.63 -9.79
C LEU A 135 -15.34 -0.55 -9.96
N ALA A 136 -14.10 -0.97 -10.19
CA ALA A 136 -12.95 -0.09 -10.38
C ALA A 136 -12.94 0.65 -11.73
N ALA A 137 -13.70 0.18 -12.72
CA ALA A 137 -13.74 0.79 -14.06
C ALA A 137 -14.58 2.08 -14.11
N PHE A 138 -15.70 2.14 -13.38
CA PHE A 138 -16.64 3.26 -13.43
C PHE A 138 -16.06 4.62 -12.99
N PRO A 139 -15.20 4.73 -11.96
CA PRO A 139 -14.55 6.00 -11.62
C PRO A 139 -13.60 6.55 -12.71
N ASN A 140 -13.30 5.76 -13.74
CA ASN A 140 -12.37 6.08 -14.82
C ASN A 140 -13.04 6.35 -16.16
N THR A 141 -14.36 6.18 -16.28
CA THR A 141 -15.09 6.54 -17.50
C THR A 141 -15.15 8.08 -17.63
N PRO A 142 -14.90 8.63 -18.84
CA PRO A 142 -15.05 10.06 -19.07
C PRO A 142 -16.47 10.51 -18.77
N MET A 143 -16.65 11.52 -17.91
CA MET A 143 -17.98 12.07 -17.63
C MET A 143 -18.55 12.78 -18.86
N VAL A 144 -19.78 12.43 -19.23
CA VAL A 144 -20.57 13.24 -20.18
C VAL A 144 -21.01 14.52 -19.46
N LYS A 145 -20.43 15.66 -19.86
CA LYS A 145 -20.78 16.96 -19.28
C LYS A 145 -22.26 17.26 -19.51
N GLY A 146 -22.97 17.66 -18.45
CA GLY A 146 -24.35 18.15 -18.53
C GLY A 146 -25.46 17.12 -18.23
N SER A 147 -25.15 15.84 -17.98
CA SER A 147 -26.16 14.84 -17.60
C SER A 147 -26.20 14.61 -16.09
N LYS A 148 -27.30 15.01 -15.44
CA LYS A 148 -27.54 14.73 -14.01
C LYS A 148 -27.57 13.23 -13.72
N ALA A 149 -28.12 12.42 -14.64
CA ALA A 149 -28.18 10.97 -14.51
C ALA A 149 -26.78 10.34 -14.53
N ALA A 150 -25.91 10.77 -15.45
CA ALA A 150 -24.54 10.26 -15.53
C ALA A 150 -23.70 10.64 -14.29
N MET A 151 -23.96 11.83 -13.73
CA MET A 151 -23.31 12.25 -12.48
C MET A 151 -23.75 11.39 -11.30
N GLU A 152 -25.06 11.14 -11.15
CA GLU A 152 -25.61 10.27 -10.09
C GLU A 152 -25.07 8.83 -10.20
N GLU A 153 -25.00 8.29 -11.41
CA GLU A 153 -24.44 6.96 -11.67
C GLU A 153 -22.96 6.88 -11.25
N CYS A 154 -22.16 7.91 -11.56
CA CYS A 154 -20.76 7.97 -11.14
C CYS A 154 -20.60 8.07 -9.61
N HIS A 155 -21.47 8.82 -8.94
CA HIS A 155 -21.48 8.91 -7.47
C HIS A 155 -21.85 7.58 -6.82
N GLU A 156 -22.86 6.90 -7.35
CA GLU A 156 -23.28 5.59 -6.87
C GLU A 156 -22.19 4.54 -7.09
N ALA A 157 -21.56 4.51 -8.26
CA ALA A 157 -20.45 3.60 -8.53
C ALA A 157 -19.24 3.82 -7.59
N ARG A 158 -18.87 5.08 -7.33
CA ARG A 158 -17.83 5.42 -6.34
C ARG A 158 -18.20 4.94 -4.93
N ARG A 159 -19.47 5.09 -4.55
CA ARG A 159 -19.98 4.63 -3.25
C ARG A 159 -19.90 3.12 -3.13
N GLN A 160 -20.35 2.39 -4.15
CA GLN A 160 -20.30 0.93 -4.18
C GLN A 160 -18.86 0.42 -4.06
N LEU A 161 -17.92 1.02 -4.80
CA LEU A 161 -16.50 0.69 -4.69
C LEU A 161 -15.96 0.97 -3.28
N SER A 162 -16.29 2.12 -2.69
CA SER A 162 -15.84 2.48 -1.34
C SER A 162 -16.40 1.54 -0.28
N ASP A 163 -17.67 1.17 -0.38
CA ASP A 163 -18.32 0.23 0.53
C ASP A 163 -17.74 -1.19 0.39
N TYR A 164 -17.45 -1.64 -0.83
CA TYR A 164 -16.75 -2.89 -1.09
C TYR A 164 -15.37 -2.90 -0.40
N LEU A 165 -14.56 -1.86 -0.64
CA LEU A 165 -13.21 -1.76 -0.09
C LEU A 165 -13.20 -1.66 1.43
N ALA A 166 -14.17 -0.95 2.04
CA ALA A 166 -14.28 -0.82 3.48
C ALA A 166 -14.58 -2.15 4.20
N ARG A 167 -15.31 -3.06 3.54
CA ARG A 167 -15.67 -4.38 4.07
C ARG A 167 -14.67 -5.47 3.70
N SER A 168 -13.79 -5.19 2.74
CA SER A 168 -12.81 -6.15 2.25
C SER A 168 -11.83 -6.59 3.35
N ARG A 169 -11.48 -7.89 3.33
CA ARG A 169 -10.36 -8.45 4.11
C ARG A 169 -9.01 -7.93 3.64
N VAL A 170 -8.95 -7.43 2.41
CA VAL A 170 -7.74 -6.94 1.77
C VAL A 170 -7.80 -5.43 1.59
N LEU A 171 -6.73 -4.75 1.98
CA LEU A 171 -6.47 -3.37 1.60
C LEU A 171 -5.56 -3.33 0.37
N TYR A 172 -5.85 -2.39 -0.52
CA TYR A 172 -5.03 -2.10 -1.68
C TYR A 172 -4.33 -0.76 -1.46
N MET A 173 -3.04 -0.70 -1.77
CA MET A 173 -2.23 0.49 -1.54
C MET A 173 -1.23 0.69 -2.69
N ARG A 174 -0.71 1.91 -2.81
CA ARG A 174 0.48 2.19 -3.61
C ARG A 174 1.55 2.81 -2.74
N TRP A 175 2.78 2.33 -2.81
CA TRP A 175 3.90 2.88 -2.03
C TRP A 175 4.97 3.45 -2.97
N LYS A 176 5.32 4.71 -2.77
CA LYS A 176 6.31 5.44 -3.57
C LYS A 176 7.51 5.78 -2.69
N GLY A 177 8.69 5.30 -3.06
CA GLY A 177 9.93 5.77 -2.45
C GLY A 177 10.09 7.27 -2.66
N SER A 178 10.29 8.00 -1.58
CA SER A 178 10.44 9.47 -1.60
C SER A 178 11.90 9.89 -1.43
N THR A 179 12.67 9.17 -0.61
CA THR A 179 14.04 9.55 -0.26
C THR A 179 14.85 8.34 0.18
N ILE A 180 16.12 8.25 -0.23
CA ILE A 180 17.08 7.30 0.36
C ILE A 180 17.63 7.92 1.64
N ILE A 181 17.40 7.27 2.78
CA ILE A 181 17.82 7.75 4.11
C ILE A 181 19.25 7.31 4.42
N LEU A 182 19.57 6.04 4.13
CA LEU A 182 20.88 5.47 4.45
C LEU A 182 21.30 4.48 3.38
N CYS A 183 22.60 4.48 3.09
CA CYS A 183 23.22 3.53 2.20
C CYS A 183 24.55 3.07 2.83
N MET A 184 24.61 1.82 3.29
CA MET A 184 25.83 1.28 3.91
C MET A 184 26.62 0.46 2.90
N VAL A 185 27.86 0.89 2.63
CA VAL A 185 28.81 0.15 1.79
C VAL A 185 29.68 -0.73 2.69
N GLY A 186 29.74 -2.02 2.40
CA GLY A 186 30.57 -2.96 3.17
C GLY A 186 32.02 -2.95 2.69
N ASN A 187 32.97 -2.61 3.56
CA ASN A 187 34.34 -3.09 3.43
C ASN A 187 34.72 -3.87 4.70
N ARG A 188 35.29 -5.08 4.57
CA ARG A 188 35.63 -5.97 5.70
C ARG A 188 36.75 -5.44 6.60
N SER A 189 37.24 -4.23 6.36
CA SER A 189 38.28 -3.61 7.15
C SER A 189 38.04 -2.10 7.19
N THR A 190 37.87 -1.57 8.39
CA THR A 190 37.92 -0.14 8.76
C THR A 190 36.75 0.76 8.31
N HIS A 191 36.09 1.33 9.34
CA HIS A 191 35.18 2.49 9.33
C HIS A 191 33.82 2.33 8.65
N THR A 192 32.79 2.14 9.47
CA THR A 192 31.39 2.49 9.16
C THR A 192 31.33 3.97 8.79
N ARG A 193 31.50 4.31 7.52
CA ARG A 193 31.31 5.68 7.06
C ARG A 193 29.79 5.87 6.93
N LEU A 194 29.18 6.46 7.96
CA LEU A 194 27.89 7.11 7.83
C LEU A 194 28.05 8.14 6.71
N LEU A 195 27.60 7.79 5.51
CA LEU A 195 27.31 8.81 4.51
C LEU A 195 26.00 9.46 4.97
N GLU A 196 26.09 10.31 6.01
CA GLU A 196 25.14 11.41 6.20
C GLU A 196 25.35 12.38 5.05
N THR A 197 24.88 11.99 3.87
CA THR A 197 25.03 12.79 2.67
C THR A 197 23.65 13.02 2.10
N ASN A 198 23.12 14.18 2.49
CA ASN A 198 22.29 15.03 1.66
C ASN A 198 22.50 14.68 0.17
N PHE A 199 21.48 14.08 -0.44
CA PHE A 199 21.29 14.01 -1.89
C PHE A 199 22.47 13.40 -2.69
N ILE A 200 22.96 12.21 -2.34
CA ILE A 200 23.72 11.44 -3.34
C ILE A 200 22.71 10.80 -4.29
N ASN A 201 22.84 11.14 -5.57
CA ASN A 201 22.20 10.47 -6.70
C ASN A 201 22.79 9.04 -6.81
N LEU A 202 22.41 8.16 -5.88
CA LEU A 202 22.92 6.78 -5.75
C LEU A 202 22.45 5.87 -6.89
N THR A 203 21.57 6.35 -7.77
CA THR A 203 20.91 5.60 -8.84
C THR A 203 21.88 4.92 -9.81
N SER A 204 23.09 5.45 -9.98
CA SER A 204 24.07 4.92 -10.95
C SER A 204 24.82 3.67 -10.45
N ASP A 205 25.12 3.59 -9.15
CA ASP A 205 26.10 2.61 -8.62
C ASP A 205 25.45 1.48 -7.80
N CYS A 206 24.19 1.63 -7.36
CA CYS A 206 23.50 0.59 -6.60
C CYS A 206 22.61 -0.34 -7.41
N GLY A 207 22.40 -0.09 -8.72
CA GLY A 207 21.50 -0.88 -9.57
C GLY A 207 20.03 -0.90 -9.11
N LEU A 208 19.71 -0.17 -8.03
CA LEU A 208 18.41 -0.02 -7.40
C LEU A 208 17.91 1.39 -7.67
N THR A 209 16.79 1.46 -8.39
CA THR A 209 16.04 2.70 -8.55
C THR A 209 14.89 2.75 -7.56
N ILE A 210 14.57 3.96 -7.09
CA ILE A 210 13.34 4.25 -6.34
C ILE A 210 12.37 5.10 -7.17
N ASP A 211 12.61 5.27 -8.47
CA ASP A 211 11.82 6.14 -9.36
C ASP A 211 10.40 5.61 -9.58
N GLY A 212 10.26 4.28 -9.57
CA GLY A 212 8.98 3.59 -9.61
C GLY A 212 8.23 3.61 -8.28
N PHE A 213 7.22 2.76 -8.20
CA PHE A 213 6.37 2.59 -7.02
C PHE A 213 5.90 1.14 -6.92
N TYR A 214 5.35 0.75 -5.77
CA TYR A 214 4.79 -0.56 -5.55
C TYR A 214 3.26 -0.52 -5.59
N TYR A 215 2.66 -1.48 -6.28
CA TYR A 215 1.29 -1.91 -6.02
C TYR A 215 1.31 -2.88 -4.85
N ILE A 216 0.46 -2.68 -3.86
CA ILE A 216 0.48 -3.43 -2.60
C ILE A 216 -0.92 -3.96 -2.28
N VAL A 217 -0.97 -5.22 -1.85
CA VAL A 217 -2.10 -5.86 -1.21
C VAL A 217 -1.70 -6.23 0.22
N PHE A 218 -2.50 -5.77 1.17
CA PHE A 218 -2.35 -6.10 2.59
C PHE A 218 -3.54 -6.91 3.08
N ASP A 219 -3.28 -8.11 3.55
CA ASP A 219 -4.27 -8.98 4.18
C ASP A 219 -4.44 -8.59 5.65
N ARG A 220 -5.61 -8.05 5.98
CA ARG A 220 -5.93 -7.53 7.32
C ARG A 220 -5.90 -8.57 8.42
N ALA A 221 -6.19 -9.83 8.10
CA ALA A 221 -6.30 -10.89 9.08
C ALA A 221 -4.96 -11.59 9.33
N SER A 222 -4.13 -11.78 8.29
CA SER A 222 -2.82 -12.43 8.43
C SER A 222 -1.66 -11.44 8.60
N GLY A 223 -1.87 -10.16 8.25
CA GLY A 223 -0.82 -9.16 8.15
C GLY A 223 0.10 -9.33 6.94
N ILE A 224 -0.17 -10.29 6.05
CA ILE A 224 0.69 -10.53 4.89
C ILE A 224 0.60 -9.34 3.92
N ILE A 225 1.76 -8.91 3.43
CA ILE A 225 1.90 -7.93 2.35
C ILE A 225 2.40 -8.67 1.12
N ASP A 226 1.67 -8.55 0.02
CA ASP A 226 2.11 -8.96 -1.31
C ASP A 226 2.13 -7.73 -2.21
N GLY A 227 3.10 -7.66 -3.11
CA GLY A 227 3.31 -6.45 -3.88
C GLY A 227 4.08 -6.67 -5.16
N PHE A 228 3.95 -5.70 -6.06
CA PHE A 228 4.72 -5.66 -7.31
C PHE A 228 5.27 -4.26 -7.53
N TYR A 229 6.59 -4.19 -7.71
CA TYR A 229 7.26 -2.95 -8.15
C TYR A 229 6.93 -2.67 -9.61
N ALA A 230 6.68 -1.41 -9.92
CA ALA A 230 6.38 -0.90 -11.24
C ALA A 230 7.24 0.32 -11.56
N ASP A 231 8.01 0.21 -12.63
CA ASP A 231 8.80 1.27 -13.23
C ASP A 231 8.94 0.98 -14.73
N PRO A 232 8.59 1.93 -15.63
CA PRO A 232 8.74 1.76 -17.08
C PRO A 232 10.16 1.39 -17.55
N HIS A 233 11.19 1.66 -16.75
CA HIS A 233 12.58 1.43 -17.10
C HIS A 233 13.19 0.18 -16.46
N SER A 234 12.40 -0.57 -15.67
CA SER A 234 12.86 -1.75 -14.94
C SER A 234 12.19 -3.04 -15.44
N ASN A 235 12.73 -4.19 -15.02
CA ASN A 235 12.05 -5.47 -15.21
C ASN A 235 10.66 -5.41 -14.52
N PRO A 236 9.57 -5.81 -15.22
CA PRO A 236 8.23 -5.69 -14.68
C PRO A 236 7.96 -6.75 -13.61
N PHE A 237 6.95 -6.49 -12.77
CA PHE A 237 6.42 -7.44 -11.79
C PHE A 237 7.47 -7.99 -10.80
N GLN A 238 8.41 -7.15 -10.36
CA GLN A 238 9.32 -7.53 -9.28
C GLN A 238 8.51 -7.70 -8.01
N ARG A 239 8.44 -8.93 -7.49
CA ARG A 239 7.50 -9.28 -6.43
C ARG A 239 8.09 -8.94 -5.06
N LEU A 240 7.30 -8.27 -4.23
CA LEU A 240 7.58 -8.00 -2.83
C LEU A 240 6.66 -8.88 -1.97
N GLN A 241 7.22 -9.68 -1.07
CA GLN A 241 6.44 -10.51 -0.15
C GLN A 241 6.94 -10.29 1.26
N LEU A 242 6.07 -9.84 2.17
CA LEU A 242 6.42 -9.57 3.55
C LEU A 242 5.41 -10.20 4.52
N MET A 243 5.90 -10.63 5.67
CA MET A 243 5.13 -11.14 6.79
C MET A 243 5.31 -10.24 8.01
N PRO A 244 4.30 -10.10 8.88
CA PRO A 244 4.42 -9.30 10.08
C PRO A 244 5.45 -9.92 11.03
N VAL A 245 6.31 -9.08 11.58
CA VAL A 245 7.17 -9.49 12.70
C VAL A 245 6.30 -9.51 13.95
N MET A 246 6.08 -10.71 14.49
CA MET A 246 5.39 -10.86 15.76
C MET A 246 6.29 -10.31 16.87
N ALA A 247 5.73 -9.50 17.78
CA ALA A 247 6.44 -9.11 18.99
C ALA A 247 6.92 -10.37 19.71
N SER A 248 8.22 -10.47 19.97
CA SER A 248 8.74 -11.54 20.81
C SER A 248 8.08 -11.44 22.18
N PRO A 249 7.55 -12.52 22.77
CA PRO A 249 7.09 -12.51 24.15
C PRO A 249 8.32 -12.45 25.05
N ARG A 250 8.94 -11.27 25.17
CA ARG A 250 9.96 -10.97 26.16
C ARG A 250 9.32 -10.10 27.23
N SER A 251 9.12 -10.73 28.39
CA SER A 251 8.92 -10.16 29.74
C SER A 251 8.03 -8.91 29.83
N GLY A 252 6.84 -9.13 30.39
CA GLY A 252 5.72 -8.19 30.40
C GLY A 252 6.06 -6.75 30.75
N HIS A 253 5.68 -5.86 29.85
CA HIS A 253 4.98 -4.62 30.19
C HIS A 253 3.95 -4.38 29.09
N PHE A 254 2.73 -4.82 29.34
CA PHE A 254 1.55 -4.36 28.62
C PHE A 254 1.37 -2.89 29.02
N MET A 255 1.63 -1.95 28.09
CA MET A 255 1.21 -0.57 28.24
C MET A 255 0.02 -0.35 27.29
N PRO A 256 -1.21 -0.20 27.80
CA PRO A 256 -2.33 0.17 26.97
C PRO A 256 -2.14 1.60 26.48
N SER A 257 -2.49 1.79 25.21
CA SER A 257 -2.56 3.06 24.48
C SER A 257 -3.24 4.17 25.28
N TYR A 258 -2.58 5.34 25.37
CA TYR A 258 -3.24 6.58 25.78
C TYR A 258 -4.19 7.07 24.67
N THR A 259 -5.44 7.30 25.04
CA THR A 259 -6.34 8.21 24.33
C THR A 259 -6.13 9.61 24.91
N ILE A 260 -5.71 10.57 24.09
CA ILE A 260 -5.85 11.99 24.45
C ILE A 260 -7.24 12.41 23.96
N VAL A 261 -7.98 12.96 24.92
CA VAL A 261 -9.36 13.46 24.84
C VAL A 261 -9.47 14.65 23.90
#